data_AF-A0A2E3VYN5-F1
#
_entry.id   AF-A0A2E3VYN5-F1
#
_cell.length_a   1.000
_cell.length_b   1.000
_cell.length_c   1.000
_cell.angle_alpha   90.00
_cell.angle_beta   90.00
_cell.angle_gamma   90.00
#
_symmetry.space_group_name_H-M   'P 1'
#
loop_
_entity.id
_entity.type
_entity.pdbx_description
1 polymer ?
#
loop_
_entity_poly.entity_id
_entity_poly.type
_entity_poly.pdbx_seq_one_letter_code
_entity_poly.pdbx_strand_id
1 'polypeptide(L)'
;MLSKVLPLLFVLLMGLTLHQQKLTKVTYNYKKRLSSESGSGLYHAMVTGDKSKVSKRLIGVMQDFGLMHLLTPSGLHLSSFLLLFHYFPRLRIMIVLSLLMSSFFITGFMALKRMLIFYFLNYFFKNIKLSFLGTFFFAIAIGNYSESPLSFCFTFIFWGSIVFSEGSKWMLAKQLFLYQAIVAILFNQEINLLAVVLNPLVSASFTLIFPLMLICYPIPLLKGLGTLIADLGESFILLLESLSFLNVPGIMAVALFIALALKKRYLLVVFGLIFVTSLNHPIMLKRYSSSKHYPLPSHHEILKTGRFKINYIDRTCRFRKSGNFKCRKRPSKFGGPSI
;
A
#
# COMPACT_ATOMS: atom_id res chain seq x y z
N MET A 1 -19.85 -16.11 -19.12
CA MET A 1 -18.92 -16.95 -18.31
C MET A 1 -17.55 -16.30 -18.13
N LEU A 2 -16.96 -15.68 -19.16
CA LEU A 2 -15.61 -15.07 -19.10
C LEU A 2 -15.41 -14.05 -17.96
N SER A 3 -16.44 -13.25 -17.64
CA SER A 3 -16.38 -12.25 -16.56
C SER A 3 -16.24 -12.84 -15.15
N LYS A 4 -16.63 -14.10 -14.93
CA LYS A 4 -16.53 -14.79 -13.63
C LYS A 4 -15.23 -15.59 -13.48
N VAL A 5 -14.63 -16.03 -14.58
CA VAL A 5 -13.41 -16.86 -14.60
C VAL A 5 -12.16 -15.98 -14.49
N LEU A 6 -12.17 -14.80 -15.12
CA LEU A 6 -11.03 -13.88 -15.14
C LEU A 6 -10.55 -13.43 -13.74
N PRO A 7 -11.44 -13.08 -12.78
CA PRO A 7 -11.02 -12.71 -11.43
C PRO A 7 -10.39 -13.88 -10.66
N LEU A 8 -10.89 -15.10 -10.87
CA LEU A 8 -10.48 -16.30 -10.13
C LEU A 8 -9.10 -16.80 -10.59
N LEU A 9 -8.88 -16.81 -11.91
CA LEU A 9 -7.55 -17.07 -12.51
C LEU A 9 -6.51 -16.04 -12.01
N PHE A 10 -6.92 -14.79 -11.87
CA PHE A 10 -6.03 -13.73 -11.42
C PHE A 10 -5.73 -13.80 -9.91
N VAL A 11 -6.70 -14.18 -9.07
CA VAL A 11 -6.45 -14.48 -7.65
C VAL A 11 -5.42 -15.60 -7.51
N LEU A 12 -5.46 -16.61 -8.38
CA LEU A 12 -4.49 -17.72 -8.41
C LEU A 12 -3.09 -17.24 -8.84
N LEU A 13 -3.00 -16.44 -9.91
CA LEU A 13 -1.75 -15.79 -10.33
C LEU A 13 -1.17 -14.86 -9.25
N MET A 14 -2.04 -14.10 -8.56
CA MET A 14 -1.64 -13.28 -7.42
C MET A 14 -1.11 -14.15 -6.27
N GLY A 15 -1.73 -15.29 -5.97
CA GLY A 15 -1.25 -16.22 -4.95
C GLY A 15 0.17 -16.74 -5.24
N LEU A 16 0.44 -17.11 -6.50
CA LEU A 16 1.76 -17.57 -6.94
C LEU A 16 2.84 -16.48 -6.84
N THR A 17 2.50 -15.26 -7.25
CA THR A 17 3.45 -14.12 -7.24
C THR A 17 3.74 -13.64 -5.83
N LEU A 18 2.73 -13.65 -4.95
CA LEU A 18 2.88 -13.36 -3.52
C LEU A 18 3.72 -14.41 -2.81
N HIS A 19 3.56 -15.70 -3.15
CA HIS A 19 4.40 -16.76 -2.64
C HIS A 19 5.86 -16.55 -3.03
N GLN A 20 6.11 -16.24 -4.31
CA GLN A 20 7.45 -15.97 -4.83
C GLN A 20 8.08 -14.71 -4.21
N GLN A 21 7.29 -13.67 -3.93
CA GLN A 21 7.79 -12.44 -3.29
C GLN A 21 7.99 -12.53 -1.78
N LYS A 22 7.23 -13.39 -1.09
CA LYS A 22 7.48 -13.73 0.31
C LYS A 22 8.86 -14.38 0.46
N LEU A 23 9.34 -15.08 -0.57
CA LEU A 23 10.66 -15.70 -0.61
C LEU A 23 11.79 -14.69 -0.91
N THR A 24 11.51 -13.57 -1.60
CA THR A 24 12.53 -12.64 -2.11
C THR A 24 12.66 -11.30 -1.36
N LYS A 25 11.99 -11.11 -0.22
CA LYS A 25 12.09 -9.84 0.55
C LYS A 25 13.49 -9.63 1.15
N VAL A 26 14.32 -8.92 0.40
CA VAL A 26 15.53 -8.21 0.85
C VAL A 26 15.11 -6.98 1.66
N THR A 27 15.67 -6.84 2.86
CA THR A 27 15.36 -5.79 3.83
C THR A 27 15.94 -4.43 3.40
N TYR A 28 15.06 -3.43 3.25
CA TYR A 28 15.45 -2.02 3.07
C TYR A 28 15.77 -1.35 4.42
N ASN A 29 16.81 -0.53 4.41
CA ASN A 29 17.29 0.17 5.59
C ASN A 29 16.53 1.46 5.90
N TYR A 30 15.98 1.53 7.11
CA TYR A 30 15.14 2.64 7.54
C TYR A 30 16.00 3.68 8.27
N LYS A 31 16.28 4.81 7.60
CA LYS A 31 16.89 5.99 8.23
C LYS A 31 15.91 6.60 9.23
N LYS A 32 16.41 6.95 10.43
CA LYS A 32 15.65 7.52 11.55
C LYS A 32 14.95 8.81 11.09
N ARG A 33 13.61 8.82 11.10
CA ARG A 33 12.76 9.95 10.71
C ARG A 33 12.76 10.99 11.83
N LEU A 34 13.13 12.24 11.51
CA LEU A 34 12.87 13.37 12.38
C LEU A 34 11.36 13.58 12.49
N SER A 35 10.87 13.84 13.71
CA SER A 35 9.50 14.27 13.96
C SER A 35 9.27 15.61 13.27
N SER A 36 8.55 15.60 12.15
CA SER A 36 8.07 16.85 11.53
C SER A 36 6.96 17.45 12.39
N GLU A 37 6.84 18.77 12.32
CA GLU A 37 5.65 19.54 12.73
C GLU A 37 4.36 18.80 12.33
N SER A 38 3.33 18.82 13.19
CA SER A 38 2.07 18.08 12.96
C SER A 38 1.49 18.40 11.57
N GLY A 39 0.87 17.41 10.92
CA GLY A 39 0.18 17.58 9.63
C GLY A 39 1.10 17.75 8.41
N SER A 40 2.26 18.40 8.55
CA SER A 40 3.17 18.69 7.43
C SER A 40 3.68 17.43 6.73
N GLY A 41 3.91 16.36 7.50
CA GLY A 41 4.30 15.06 6.99
C GLY A 41 3.18 14.36 6.21
N LEU A 42 1.95 14.43 6.70
CA LEU A 42 0.76 13.89 6.02
C LEU A 42 0.50 14.65 4.72
N TYR A 43 0.55 15.99 4.77
CA TYR A 43 0.37 16.85 3.62
C TYR A 43 1.37 16.52 2.49
N HIS A 44 2.65 16.44 2.85
CA HIS A 44 3.70 16.07 1.92
C HIS A 44 3.48 14.68 1.31
N ALA A 45 3.09 13.70 2.11
CA ALA A 45 2.85 12.34 1.65
C ALA A 45 1.62 12.23 0.73
N MET A 46 0.54 12.97 0.99
CA MET A 46 -0.63 13.00 0.11
C MET A 46 -0.31 13.59 -1.26
N VAL A 47 0.51 14.64 -1.32
CA VAL A 47 0.86 15.29 -2.60
C VAL A 47 1.94 14.52 -3.37
N THR A 48 3.00 14.09 -2.68
CA THR A 48 4.19 13.52 -3.34
C THR A 48 4.24 12.00 -3.33
N GLY A 49 3.47 11.36 -2.46
CA GLY A 49 3.60 9.93 -2.17
C GLY A 49 4.75 9.57 -1.23
N ASP A 50 5.60 10.52 -0.83
CA ASP A 50 6.69 10.24 0.08
C ASP A 50 6.20 10.17 1.53
N LYS A 51 6.09 8.95 2.02
CA LYS A 51 5.66 8.65 3.40
C LYS A 51 6.77 8.90 4.42
N SER A 52 7.97 9.34 4.01
CA SER A 52 9.17 9.53 4.86
C SER A 52 8.97 10.45 6.05
N LYS A 53 7.97 11.34 6.01
CA LYS A 53 7.69 12.30 7.10
C LYS A 53 6.45 11.94 7.92
N VAL A 54 5.71 10.91 7.52
CA VAL A 54 4.49 10.48 8.22
C VAL A 54 4.87 9.67 9.47
N SER A 55 4.21 9.94 10.59
CA SER A 55 4.42 9.22 11.84
C SER A 55 4.06 7.73 11.68
N LYS A 56 4.78 6.85 12.39
CA LYS A 56 4.51 5.40 12.32
C LYS A 56 3.12 5.05 12.86
N ARG A 57 2.67 5.78 13.89
CA ARG A 57 1.32 5.65 14.47
C ARG A 57 0.26 5.91 13.40
N LEU A 58 0.35 7.05 12.72
CA LEU A 58 -0.60 7.40 11.66
C LEU A 58 -0.57 6.39 10.49
N ILE A 59 0.61 5.93 10.08
CA ILE A 59 0.73 4.85 9.08
C ILE A 59 0.03 3.57 9.55
N GLY A 60 0.16 3.20 10.83
CA GLY A 60 -0.51 2.03 11.41
C GLY A 60 -2.03 2.15 11.30
N VAL A 61 -2.59 3.27 11.78
CA VAL A 61 -4.04 3.51 11.70
C VAL A 61 -4.52 3.51 10.25
N MET A 62 -3.81 4.19 9.34
CA MET A 62 -4.17 4.16 7.91
C MET A 62 -4.07 2.76 7.29
N GLN A 63 -3.17 1.88 7.77
CA GLN A 63 -3.11 0.49 7.34
C GLN A 63 -4.33 -0.31 7.81
N ASP A 64 -4.70 -0.16 9.08
CA ASP A 64 -5.80 -0.92 9.71
C ASP A 64 -7.15 -0.62 9.05
N PHE A 65 -7.36 0.63 8.64
CA PHE A 65 -8.56 1.04 7.91
C PHE A 65 -8.43 0.86 6.39
N GLY A 66 -7.26 0.49 5.87
CA GLY A 66 -7.05 0.34 4.41
C GLY A 66 -7.03 1.68 3.65
N LEU A 67 -6.63 2.77 4.32
CA LEU A 67 -6.54 4.14 3.78
C LEU A 67 -5.17 4.46 3.15
N MET A 68 -4.25 3.48 3.10
CA MET A 68 -2.89 3.70 2.61
C MET A 68 -2.79 4.14 1.15
N HIS A 69 -3.83 3.91 0.35
CA HIS A 69 -3.92 4.36 -1.05
C HIS A 69 -4.02 5.89 -1.17
N LEU A 70 -4.47 6.59 -0.11
CA LEU A 70 -4.52 8.05 -0.06
C LEU A 70 -3.12 8.69 0.03
N LEU A 71 -2.11 7.93 0.45
CA LEU A 71 -0.72 8.38 0.50
C LEU A 71 0.09 7.92 -0.71
N THR A 72 -0.55 7.32 -1.71
CA THR A 72 0.12 6.85 -2.93
C THR A 72 -0.52 7.53 -4.12
N PRO A 73 0.25 8.32 -4.89
CA PRO A 73 -0.20 8.93 -6.14
C PRO A 73 -0.78 7.83 -7.03
N SER A 74 -2.09 7.89 -7.20
CA SER A 74 -2.91 6.82 -7.77
C SER A 74 -3.97 7.40 -8.69
N GLY A 75 -4.81 6.52 -9.24
CA GLY A 75 -5.94 6.94 -10.08
C GLY A 75 -6.84 7.95 -9.41
N LEU A 76 -7.05 7.83 -8.10
CA LEU A 76 -7.86 8.78 -7.34
C LEU A 76 -7.27 10.19 -7.38
N HIS A 77 -5.95 10.33 -7.15
CA HIS A 77 -5.27 11.63 -7.18
C HIS A 77 -5.36 12.26 -8.58
N LEU A 78 -5.15 11.45 -9.62
CA LEU A 78 -5.27 11.89 -11.00
C LEU A 78 -6.70 12.30 -11.33
N SER A 79 -7.70 11.50 -10.97
CA SER A 79 -9.12 11.81 -11.22
C SER A 79 -9.54 13.09 -10.50
N SER A 80 -9.12 13.29 -9.26
CA SER A 80 -9.34 14.52 -8.49
C SER A 80 -8.70 15.73 -9.18
N PHE A 81 -7.45 15.62 -9.61
CA PHE A 81 -6.78 16.72 -10.31
C PHE A 81 -7.47 17.04 -11.65
N LEU A 82 -7.85 16.03 -12.43
CA LEU A 82 -8.53 16.21 -13.71
C LEU A 82 -9.96 16.78 -13.55
N LEU A 83 -10.55 16.72 -12.35
CA LEU A 83 -11.84 17.36 -12.06
C LEU A 83 -11.77 18.89 -12.26
N LEU A 84 -10.63 19.52 -11.96
CA LEU A 84 -10.42 20.95 -12.17
C LEU A 84 -10.60 21.38 -13.64
N PHE A 85 -10.39 20.44 -14.57
CA PHE A 85 -10.46 20.67 -16.01
C PHE A 85 -11.66 19.96 -16.64
N HIS A 86 -12.70 19.64 -15.85
CA HIS A 86 -13.88 18.91 -16.34
C HIS A 86 -14.53 19.60 -17.54
N TYR A 87 -14.67 20.93 -17.50
CA TYR A 87 -15.28 21.74 -18.56
C TYR A 87 -14.36 22.00 -19.78
N PHE A 88 -13.10 21.58 -19.72
CA PHE A 88 -12.11 21.81 -20.79
C PHE A 88 -11.55 20.47 -21.32
N PRO A 89 -12.34 19.69 -22.10
CA PRO A 89 -11.96 18.33 -22.48
C PRO A 89 -10.68 18.25 -23.32
N ARG A 90 -10.41 19.24 -24.17
CA ARG A 90 -9.17 19.33 -24.95
C ARG A 90 -7.94 19.54 -24.06
N LEU A 91 -8.05 20.45 -23.09
CA LEU A 91 -6.99 20.70 -22.12
C LEU A 91 -6.75 19.46 -21.25
N ARG A 92 -7.82 18.78 -20.84
CA ARG A 92 -7.75 17.54 -20.05
C ARG A 92 -6.93 16.45 -20.74
N ILE A 93 -7.15 16.20 -22.04
CA ILE A 93 -6.38 15.18 -22.78
C ILE A 93 -4.92 15.62 -22.98
N MET A 94 -4.67 16.91 -23.21
CA MET A 94 -3.30 17.45 -23.28
C MET A 94 -2.55 17.26 -21.97
N ILE A 95 -3.20 17.52 -20.82
CA ILE A 95 -2.64 17.28 -19.49
C ILE A 95 -2.34 15.79 -19.29
N VAL A 96 -3.27 14.90 -19.62
CA VAL A 96 -3.05 13.44 -19.51
C VAL A 96 -1.87 13.00 -20.37
N LEU A 97 -1.76 13.49 -21.61
CA LEU A 97 -0.66 13.15 -22.50
C LEU A 97 0.69 13.67 -21.97
N SER A 98 0.71 14.91 -21.49
CA SER A 98 1.91 15.52 -20.87
C SER A 98 2.35 14.74 -19.63
N LEU A 99 1.42 14.38 -18.74
CA LEU A 99 1.69 13.57 -17.55
C LEU A 99 2.14 12.15 -17.93
N LEU A 100 1.56 11.55 -18.97
CA LEU A 100 1.97 10.23 -19.44
C LEU A 100 3.42 10.25 -19.92
N MET A 101 3.78 11.22 -20.78
CA MET A 101 5.15 11.39 -21.26
C MET A 101 6.13 11.66 -20.13
N SER A 102 5.80 12.56 -19.20
CA SER A 102 6.67 12.85 -18.05
C SER A 102 6.82 11.64 -17.11
N SER A 103 5.78 10.83 -16.97
CA SER A 103 5.82 9.66 -16.09
C SER A 103 6.85 8.61 -16.50
N PHE A 104 7.24 8.52 -17.78
CA PHE A 104 8.30 7.60 -18.22
C PHE A 104 9.67 7.96 -17.62
N PHE A 105 9.90 9.23 -17.30
CA PHE A 105 11.14 9.72 -16.68
C PHE A 105 11.15 9.58 -15.16
N ILE A 106 10.01 9.27 -14.54
CA ILE A 106 9.88 9.17 -13.09
C ILE A 106 9.66 7.71 -12.68
N THR A 107 10.56 7.18 -11.85
CA THR A 107 10.46 5.83 -11.28
C THR A 107 9.54 5.82 -10.05
N GLY A 108 8.90 4.68 -9.77
CA GLY A 108 8.06 4.50 -8.57
C GLY A 108 6.57 4.84 -8.70
N PHE A 109 6.13 5.50 -9.77
CA PHE A 109 4.73 5.93 -9.96
C PHE A 109 3.90 4.94 -10.81
N MET A 110 4.12 3.64 -10.67
CA MET A 110 3.56 2.64 -11.60
C MET A 110 2.03 2.55 -11.60
N ALA A 111 1.40 2.77 -10.45
CA ALA A 111 -0.06 2.86 -10.39
C ALA A 111 -0.60 4.06 -11.20
N LEU A 112 0.05 5.22 -11.09
CA LEU A 112 -0.30 6.41 -11.86
C LEU A 112 -0.06 6.19 -13.36
N LYS A 113 1.06 5.56 -13.76
CA LYS A 113 1.34 5.22 -15.17
C LYS A 113 0.20 4.39 -15.78
N ARG A 114 -0.24 3.33 -15.09
CA ARG A 114 -1.37 2.51 -15.55
C ARG A 114 -2.64 3.33 -15.72
N MET A 115 -2.93 4.25 -14.79
CA MET A 115 -4.11 5.10 -14.89
C MET A 115 -4.01 6.11 -16.04
N LEU A 116 -2.83 6.67 -16.32
CA LEU A 116 -2.60 7.55 -17.47
C LEU A 116 -2.76 6.80 -18.80
N ILE A 117 -2.18 5.60 -18.91
CA ILE A 117 -2.37 4.71 -20.07
C ILE A 117 -3.86 4.43 -20.27
N PHE A 118 -4.60 4.15 -19.20
CA PHE A 118 -6.03 3.92 -19.28
C PHE A 118 -6.81 5.13 -19.80
N TYR A 119 -6.57 6.32 -19.25
CA TYR A 119 -7.24 7.54 -19.71
C TYR A 119 -6.96 7.77 -21.20
N PHE A 120 -5.72 7.55 -21.63
CA PHE A 120 -5.33 7.63 -23.03
C PHE A 120 -6.09 6.60 -23.89
N LEU A 121 -6.04 5.30 -23.54
CA LEU A 121 -6.72 4.25 -24.30
C LEU A 121 -8.25 4.40 -24.30
N ASN A 122 -8.84 4.87 -23.20
CA ASN A 122 -10.28 5.08 -23.08
C ASN A 122 -10.77 6.26 -23.93
N TYR A 123 -9.91 7.26 -24.17
CA TYR A 123 -10.20 8.34 -25.11
C TYR A 123 -10.38 7.79 -26.55
N PHE A 124 -9.55 6.84 -26.99
CA PHE A 124 -9.63 6.26 -28.33
C PHE A 124 -10.68 5.15 -28.47
N PHE A 125 -10.65 4.16 -27.58
CA PHE A 125 -11.52 2.99 -27.70
C PHE A 125 -12.96 3.26 -27.25
N LYS A 126 -13.19 4.26 -26.40
CA LYS A 126 -14.50 4.59 -25.80
C LYS A 126 -15.19 3.39 -25.13
N ASN A 127 -14.41 2.38 -24.71
CA ASN A 127 -14.91 1.17 -24.08
C ASN A 127 -14.07 0.87 -22.84
N ILE A 128 -14.65 1.09 -21.67
CA ILE A 128 -13.98 0.99 -20.37
C ILE A 128 -13.33 -0.39 -20.17
N LYS A 129 -14.02 -1.48 -20.56
CA LYS A 129 -13.52 -2.85 -20.38
C LYS A 129 -12.32 -3.12 -21.29
N LEU A 130 -12.41 -2.72 -22.56
CA LEU A 130 -11.32 -2.89 -23.52
C LEU A 130 -10.10 -2.03 -23.14
N SER A 131 -10.33 -0.77 -22.73
CA SER A 131 -9.27 0.13 -22.28
C SER A 131 -8.60 -0.35 -21.00
N PHE A 132 -9.36 -0.95 -20.06
CA PHE A 132 -8.79 -1.60 -18.89
C PHE A 132 -7.87 -2.75 -19.29
N LEU A 133 -8.34 -3.69 -20.11
CA LEU A 133 -7.52 -4.83 -20.55
C LEU A 133 -6.29 -4.38 -21.34
N GLY A 134 -6.47 -3.43 -22.27
CA GLY A 134 -5.38 -2.81 -23.02
C GLY A 134 -4.34 -2.18 -22.09
N THR A 135 -4.78 -1.48 -21.04
CA THR A 135 -3.87 -0.87 -20.04
C THR A 135 -2.94 -1.89 -19.42
N PHE A 136 -3.47 -3.05 -19.00
CA PHE A 136 -2.66 -4.09 -18.35
C PHE A 136 -1.75 -4.82 -19.35
N PHE A 137 -2.19 -5.00 -20.59
CA PHE A 137 -1.34 -5.51 -21.66
C PHE A 137 -0.16 -4.57 -21.93
N PHE A 138 -0.42 -3.27 -22.12
CA PHE A 138 0.63 -2.26 -22.29
C PHE A 138 1.54 -2.16 -21.05
N ALA A 139 0.98 -2.24 -19.86
CA ALA A 139 1.76 -2.21 -18.62
C ALA A 139 2.73 -3.40 -18.52
N ILE A 140 2.33 -4.60 -18.94
CA ILE A 140 3.22 -5.77 -19.05
C ILE A 140 4.31 -5.51 -20.08
N ALA A 141 3.96 -5.02 -21.28
CA ALA A 141 4.91 -4.75 -22.36
C ALA A 141 6.00 -3.72 -21.97
N ILE A 142 5.62 -2.71 -21.19
CA ILE A 142 6.54 -1.67 -20.68
C ILE A 142 7.36 -2.16 -19.47
N GLY A 143 7.06 -3.33 -18.91
CA GLY A 143 7.78 -3.89 -17.76
C GLY A 143 7.28 -3.43 -16.38
N ASN A 144 6.14 -2.73 -16.29
CA ASN A 144 5.56 -2.28 -15.00
C ASN A 144 5.34 -3.43 -14.01
N TYR A 145 5.00 -4.62 -14.54
CA TYR A 145 4.77 -5.81 -13.75
C TYR A 145 6.06 -6.31 -13.09
N SER A 146 7.19 -6.28 -13.80
CA SER A 146 8.50 -6.68 -13.26
C SER A 146 8.94 -5.74 -12.13
N GLU A 147 8.73 -4.43 -12.31
CA GLU A 147 9.13 -3.43 -11.32
C GLU A 147 8.24 -3.43 -10.06
N SER A 148 6.93 -3.66 -10.19
CA SER A 148 5.97 -3.52 -9.09
C SER A 148 4.80 -4.51 -9.13
N PRO A 149 5.07 -5.84 -9.03
CA PRO A 149 4.05 -6.86 -9.26
C PRO A 149 2.88 -6.79 -8.25
N LEU A 150 3.13 -6.46 -6.98
CA LEU A 150 2.06 -6.27 -5.99
C LEU A 150 1.12 -5.14 -6.37
N SER A 151 1.70 -3.99 -6.70
CA SER A 151 0.93 -2.81 -7.09
C SER A 151 0.10 -3.13 -8.34
N PHE A 152 0.68 -3.85 -9.29
CA PHE A 152 0.00 -4.33 -10.48
C PHE A 152 -1.19 -5.23 -10.12
N CYS A 153 -0.98 -6.26 -9.29
CA CYS A 153 -2.04 -7.18 -8.89
C CYS A 153 -3.18 -6.48 -8.12
N PHE A 154 -2.86 -5.61 -7.17
CA PHE A 154 -3.88 -4.86 -6.44
C PHE A 154 -4.66 -3.93 -7.36
N THR A 155 -3.96 -3.21 -8.25
CA THR A 155 -4.63 -2.35 -9.22
C THR A 155 -5.57 -3.18 -10.09
N PHE A 156 -5.12 -4.33 -10.59
CA PHE A 156 -5.95 -5.20 -11.42
C PHE A 156 -7.19 -5.72 -10.69
N ILE A 157 -7.06 -6.22 -9.46
CA ILE A 157 -8.18 -6.80 -8.72
C ILE A 157 -9.18 -5.73 -8.30
N PHE A 158 -8.72 -4.68 -7.60
CA PHE A 158 -9.63 -3.67 -7.08
C PHE A 158 -10.26 -2.85 -8.20
N TRP A 159 -9.46 -2.38 -9.16
CA TRP A 159 -10.00 -1.58 -10.25
C TRP A 159 -10.74 -2.44 -11.28
N GLY A 160 -10.30 -3.68 -11.51
CA GLY A 160 -11.03 -4.64 -12.33
C GLY A 160 -12.39 -4.96 -11.74
N SER A 161 -12.51 -5.09 -10.42
CA SER A 161 -13.83 -5.26 -9.79
C SER A 161 -14.75 -4.06 -10.04
N ILE A 162 -14.22 -2.83 -10.08
CA ILE A 162 -15.00 -1.64 -10.40
C ILE A 162 -15.43 -1.65 -11.87
N VAL A 163 -14.51 -1.97 -12.79
CA VAL A 163 -14.77 -1.95 -14.24
C VAL A 163 -15.72 -3.07 -14.70
N PHE A 164 -15.62 -4.26 -14.10
CA PHE A 164 -16.40 -5.43 -14.50
C PHE A 164 -17.59 -5.74 -13.58
N SER A 165 -17.81 -4.98 -12.50
CA SER A 165 -18.98 -5.15 -11.66
C SER A 165 -20.24 -4.71 -12.39
N GLU A 166 -20.98 -5.70 -12.89
CA GLU A 166 -22.35 -5.53 -13.37
C GLU A 166 -23.29 -5.81 -12.19
N GLY A 167 -23.93 -4.76 -11.65
CA GLY A 167 -24.85 -4.91 -10.52
C GLY A 167 -25.08 -3.63 -9.72
N SER A 168 -25.70 -3.78 -8.56
CA SER A 168 -25.93 -2.66 -7.63
C SER A 168 -24.63 -2.20 -6.98
N LYS A 169 -24.58 -0.93 -6.55
CA LYS A 169 -23.43 -0.36 -5.81
C LYS A 169 -23.07 -1.20 -4.56
N TRP A 170 -24.06 -1.84 -3.96
CA TRP A 170 -23.87 -2.75 -2.83
C TRP A 170 -23.14 -4.04 -3.21
N MET A 171 -23.39 -4.57 -4.40
CA MET A 171 -22.67 -5.74 -4.92
C MET A 171 -21.18 -5.42 -5.17
N LEU A 172 -20.90 -4.22 -5.69
CA LEU A 172 -19.52 -3.73 -5.82
C LEU A 172 -18.84 -3.58 -4.45
N ALA A 173 -19.50 -2.97 -3.47
CA ALA A 173 -18.95 -2.83 -2.11
C ALA A 173 -18.62 -4.19 -1.48
N LYS A 174 -19.50 -5.18 -1.66
CA LYS A 174 -19.27 -6.57 -1.23
C LYS A 174 -18.05 -7.20 -1.91
N GLN A 175 -17.91 -7.04 -3.22
CA GLN A 175 -16.76 -7.57 -3.96
C GLN A 175 -15.45 -6.93 -3.50
N LEU A 176 -15.43 -5.61 -3.35
CA LEU A 176 -14.26 -4.87 -2.86
C LEU A 176 -13.86 -5.33 -1.45
N PHE A 177 -14.83 -5.50 -0.55
CA PHE A 177 -14.56 -6.03 0.79
C PHE A 177 -14.00 -7.45 0.76
N LEU A 178 -14.56 -8.33 -0.08
CA LEU A 178 -14.04 -9.69 -0.25
C LEU A 178 -12.59 -9.68 -0.75
N TYR A 179 -12.26 -8.86 -1.74
CA TYR A 179 -10.88 -8.73 -2.21
C TYR A 179 -9.96 -8.16 -1.15
N GLN A 180 -10.41 -7.19 -0.37
CA GLN A 180 -9.66 -6.69 0.78
C GLN A 180 -9.40 -7.82 1.79
N ALA A 181 -10.41 -8.64 2.11
CA ALA A 181 -10.31 -9.80 2.98
C ALA A 181 -9.29 -10.84 2.49
N ILE A 182 -9.33 -11.17 1.20
CA ILE A 182 -8.35 -12.07 0.58
C ILE A 182 -6.94 -11.49 0.69
N VAL A 183 -6.75 -10.20 0.39
CA VAL A 183 -5.45 -9.53 0.53
C VAL A 183 -4.98 -9.60 1.98
N ALA A 184 -5.83 -9.29 2.96
CA ALA A 184 -5.43 -9.36 4.36
C ALA A 184 -5.02 -10.77 4.80
N ILE A 185 -5.70 -11.82 4.34
CA ILE A 185 -5.27 -13.21 4.58
C ILE A 185 -3.86 -13.43 4.02
N LEU A 186 -3.62 -13.04 2.77
CA LEU A 186 -2.34 -13.26 2.10
C LEU A 186 -1.16 -12.53 2.76
N PHE A 187 -1.44 -11.36 3.35
CA PHE A 187 -0.43 -10.56 4.05
C PHE A 187 -0.41 -10.77 5.57
N ASN A 188 -1.24 -11.66 6.10
CA ASN A 188 -1.46 -11.84 7.54
C ASN A 188 -1.71 -10.50 8.25
N GLN A 189 -2.64 -9.73 7.70
CA GLN A 189 -3.11 -8.45 8.20
C GLN A 189 -4.53 -8.59 8.75
N GLU A 190 -4.87 -7.68 9.66
CA GLU A 190 -6.23 -7.51 10.13
C GLU A 190 -6.98 -6.55 9.20
N ILE A 191 -8.30 -6.63 9.21
CA ILE A 191 -9.19 -5.68 8.54
C ILE A 191 -10.14 -5.12 9.55
N ASN A 192 -10.25 -3.81 9.58
CA ASN A 192 -11.36 -3.17 10.26
C ASN A 192 -12.67 -3.41 9.51
N LEU A 193 -13.68 -3.99 10.15
CA LEU A 193 -14.99 -4.20 9.52
C LEU A 193 -15.66 -2.90 9.07
N LEU A 194 -15.37 -1.79 9.75
CA LEU A 194 -15.89 -0.46 9.41
C LEU A 194 -15.23 0.13 8.16
N ALA A 195 -14.12 -0.45 7.68
CA ALA A 195 -13.43 -0.01 6.46
C ALA A 195 -14.36 -0.05 5.22
N VAL A 196 -15.37 -0.92 5.19
CA VAL A 196 -16.36 -0.98 4.10
C VAL A 196 -17.09 0.34 3.92
N VAL A 197 -17.38 1.04 5.02
CA VAL A 197 -18.11 2.31 5.03
C VAL A 197 -17.13 3.48 5.01
N LEU A 198 -16.08 3.41 5.83
CA LEU A 198 -15.11 4.50 5.93
C LEU A 198 -14.28 4.70 4.67
N ASN A 199 -13.85 3.64 3.98
CA ASN A 199 -13.00 3.81 2.79
C ASN A 199 -13.69 4.61 1.68
N PRO A 200 -14.93 4.30 1.27
CA PRO A 200 -15.66 5.12 0.30
C PRO A 200 -15.87 6.57 0.77
N LEU A 201 -16.25 6.78 2.04
CA LEU A 201 -16.50 8.11 2.58
C LEU A 201 -15.23 8.96 2.58
N VAL A 202 -14.14 8.46 3.16
CA VAL A 202 -12.86 9.19 3.23
C VAL A 202 -12.29 9.40 1.81
N SER A 203 -12.40 8.43 0.92
CA SER A 203 -11.94 8.56 -0.47
C SER A 203 -12.76 9.62 -1.24
N ALA A 204 -14.07 9.71 -0.99
CA ALA A 204 -14.92 10.75 -1.57
C ALA A 204 -14.55 12.14 -1.04
N SER A 205 -14.38 12.29 0.28
CA SER A 205 -13.91 13.55 0.88
C SER A 205 -12.54 13.96 0.35
N PHE A 206 -11.60 13.01 0.27
CA PHE A 206 -10.28 13.26 -0.33
C PHE A 206 -10.39 13.73 -1.78
N THR A 207 -11.34 13.18 -2.56
CA THR A 207 -11.51 13.57 -3.96
C THR A 207 -11.82 15.06 -4.12
N LEU A 208 -12.55 15.64 -3.17
CA LEU A 208 -12.89 17.06 -3.12
C LEU A 208 -11.75 17.93 -2.56
N ILE A 209 -11.06 17.42 -1.53
CA ILE A 209 -10.03 18.18 -0.79
C ILE A 209 -8.68 18.17 -1.52
N PHE A 210 -8.34 17.09 -2.20
CA PHE A 210 -7.02 16.90 -2.81
C PHE A 210 -6.63 17.97 -3.84
N PRO A 211 -7.52 18.43 -4.76
CA PRO A 211 -7.17 19.49 -5.70
C PRO A 211 -6.75 20.79 -5.01
N LEU A 212 -7.43 21.15 -3.91
CA LEU A 212 -7.07 22.30 -3.09
C LEU A 212 -5.70 22.10 -2.44
N MET A 213 -5.46 20.94 -1.83
CA MET A 213 -4.15 20.59 -1.23
C MET A 213 -3.02 20.67 -2.27
N LEU A 214 -3.24 20.18 -3.49
CA LEU A 214 -2.26 20.19 -4.57
C LEU A 214 -1.93 21.62 -5.02
N ILE A 215 -2.91 22.51 -5.14
CA ILE A 215 -2.71 23.92 -5.51
C ILE A 215 -1.96 24.68 -4.40
N CYS A 216 -2.28 24.41 -3.13
CA CYS A 216 -1.60 25.05 -2.00
C CYS A 216 -0.12 24.64 -1.87
N TYR A 217 0.26 23.48 -2.44
CA TYR A 217 1.56 22.86 -2.16
C TYR A 217 2.76 23.65 -2.72
N PRO A 218 2.76 24.11 -3.98
CA PRO A 218 3.85 24.91 -4.51
C PRO A 218 3.80 26.39 -4.11
N ILE A 219 2.69 26.90 -3.58
CA ILE A 219 2.49 28.34 -3.31
C ILE A 219 2.79 28.64 -1.84
N PRO A 220 3.91 29.31 -1.49
CA PRO A 220 4.30 29.53 -0.09
C PRO A 220 3.23 30.22 0.76
N LEU A 221 2.50 31.18 0.17
CA LEU A 221 1.43 31.92 0.85
C LEU A 221 0.24 31.03 1.23
N LEU A 222 -0.06 30.00 0.43
CA LEU A 222 -1.18 29.08 0.65
C LEU A 222 -0.78 27.82 1.41
N LYS A 223 0.52 27.59 1.64
CA LYS A 223 1.04 26.40 2.31
C LYS A 223 0.41 26.20 3.69
N GLY A 224 0.15 27.29 4.43
CA GLY A 224 -0.51 27.27 5.75
C GLY A 224 -1.93 26.70 5.71
N LEU A 225 -2.69 26.98 4.64
CA LEU A 225 -4.02 26.40 4.45
C LEU A 225 -3.92 24.89 4.18
N GLY A 226 -2.96 24.48 3.34
CA GLY A 226 -2.70 23.07 3.05
C GLY A 226 -2.30 22.28 4.30
N THR A 227 -1.45 22.85 5.15
CA THR A 227 -1.07 22.22 6.43
C THR A 227 -2.26 22.12 7.38
N LEU A 228 -3.07 23.17 7.53
CA LEU A 228 -4.28 23.14 8.37
C LEU A 228 -5.24 22.03 7.96
N ILE A 229 -5.50 21.89 6.66
CA ILE A 229 -6.35 20.81 6.12
C ILE A 229 -5.76 19.44 6.46
N ALA A 230 -4.44 19.29 6.32
CA ALA A 230 -3.77 18.03 6.64
C ALA A 230 -3.76 17.74 8.15
N ASP A 231 -3.64 18.75 9.01
CA ASP A 231 -3.75 18.61 10.47
C ASP A 231 -5.15 18.13 10.88
N LEU A 232 -6.20 18.68 10.26
CA LEU A 232 -7.58 18.20 10.46
C LEU A 232 -7.74 16.76 9.98
N GLY A 233 -7.17 16.42 8.82
CA GLY A 233 -7.14 15.06 8.30
C GLY A 233 -6.39 14.08 9.21
N GLU A 234 -5.23 14.46 9.73
CA GLU A 234 -4.44 13.68 10.68
C GLU A 234 -5.22 13.44 11.97
N SER A 235 -5.84 14.49 12.53
CA SER A 235 -6.67 14.41 13.73
C SER A 235 -7.85 13.47 13.54
N PHE A 236 -8.53 13.56 12.39
CA PHE A 236 -9.62 12.65 12.04
C PHE A 236 -9.15 11.21 11.92
N ILE A 237 -8.02 10.95 11.25
CA ILE A 237 -7.48 9.59 11.12
C ILE A 237 -7.08 9.05 12.50
N LEU A 238 -6.46 9.85 13.37
CA LEU A 238 -6.11 9.41 14.73
C LEU A 238 -7.36 9.14 15.59
N LEU A 239 -8.47 9.84 15.37
CA LEU A 239 -9.74 9.52 16.01
C LEU A 239 -10.21 8.10 15.64
N LEU A 240 -9.95 7.64 14.41
CA LEU A 240 -10.29 6.28 13.97
C LEU A 240 -9.52 5.20 14.74
N GLU A 241 -8.38 5.53 15.36
CA GLU A 241 -7.64 4.58 16.20
C GLU A 241 -8.51 4.03 17.35
N SER A 242 -9.43 4.86 17.89
CA SER A 242 -10.40 4.43 18.90
C SER A 242 -11.36 3.34 18.41
N LEU A 243 -11.49 3.17 17.09
CA LEU A 243 -12.34 2.17 16.43
C LEU A 243 -11.55 0.94 15.98
N SER A 244 -10.26 0.84 16.33
CA SER A 244 -9.40 -0.29 15.99
C SER A 244 -9.81 -1.61 16.66
N PHE A 245 -10.64 -1.57 17.72
CA PHE A 245 -11.21 -2.78 18.34
C PHE A 245 -12.11 -3.60 17.39
N LEU A 246 -12.52 -3.02 16.27
CA LEU A 246 -13.27 -3.71 15.20
C LEU A 246 -12.36 -4.42 14.18
N ASN A 247 -11.05 -4.44 14.40
CA ASN A 247 -10.11 -5.18 13.58
C ASN A 247 -10.31 -6.68 13.78
N VAL A 248 -10.47 -7.41 12.68
CA VAL A 248 -10.57 -8.88 12.68
C VAL A 248 -9.52 -9.48 11.74
N PRO A 249 -9.00 -10.68 12.04
CA PRO A 249 -8.22 -11.44 11.08
C PRO A 249 -8.98 -11.64 9.76
N GLY A 250 -8.28 -11.55 8.62
CA GLY A 250 -8.92 -11.66 7.31
C GLY A 250 -9.75 -12.94 7.10
N ILE A 251 -9.36 -14.08 7.73
CA ILE A 251 -10.11 -15.34 7.69
C ILE A 251 -11.49 -15.17 8.33
N MET A 252 -11.57 -14.48 9.47
CA MET A 252 -12.84 -14.19 10.13
C MET A 252 -13.70 -13.25 9.28
N ALA A 253 -13.10 -12.25 8.63
CA ALA A 253 -13.81 -11.36 7.70
C ALA A 253 -14.42 -12.12 6.50
N VAL A 254 -13.68 -13.05 5.89
CA VAL A 254 -14.20 -13.89 4.79
C VAL A 254 -15.33 -14.80 5.28
N ALA A 255 -15.16 -15.42 6.44
CA ALA A 255 -16.19 -16.32 6.95
C ALA A 255 -17.47 -15.57 7.37
N LEU A 256 -17.35 -14.35 7.94
CA LEU A 256 -18.46 -13.44 8.14
C LEU A 256 -19.15 -13.08 6.81
N PHE A 257 -18.36 -12.79 5.77
CA PHE A 257 -18.89 -12.50 4.44
C PHE A 257 -19.68 -13.69 3.86
N ILE A 258 -19.16 -14.91 3.99
CA ILE A 258 -19.84 -16.14 3.54
C ILE A 258 -21.14 -16.34 4.33
N ALA A 259 -21.13 -16.16 5.64
CA ALA A 259 -22.32 -16.26 6.48
C ALA A 259 -23.43 -15.28 6.05
N LEU A 260 -23.05 -14.02 5.78
CA LEU A 260 -23.96 -12.99 5.27
C LEU A 260 -24.47 -13.33 3.86
N ALA A 261 -23.61 -13.83 2.97
CA ALA A 261 -23.97 -14.19 1.61
C ALA A 261 -24.98 -15.36 1.57
N LEU A 262 -24.83 -16.35 2.45
CA LEU A 262 -25.72 -17.50 2.56
C LEU A 262 -27.04 -17.20 3.29
N LYS A 263 -27.24 -15.99 3.81
CA LYS A 263 -28.41 -15.58 4.63
C LYS A 263 -28.67 -16.48 5.86
N LYS A 264 -27.67 -17.23 6.31
CA LYS A 264 -27.79 -18.19 7.41
C LYS A 264 -27.59 -17.48 8.75
N ARG A 265 -28.69 -17.01 9.35
CA ARG A 265 -28.69 -16.22 10.60
C ARG A 265 -27.96 -16.89 11.77
N TYR A 266 -28.00 -18.23 11.86
CA TYR A 266 -27.30 -18.97 12.93
C TYR A 266 -25.77 -18.84 12.86
N LEU A 267 -25.19 -18.72 11.65
CA LEU A 267 -23.75 -18.50 11.50
C LEU A 267 -23.33 -17.13 12.02
N LEU A 268 -24.20 -16.12 11.93
CA LEU A 268 -23.92 -14.79 12.50
C LEU A 268 -23.88 -14.82 14.02
N VAL A 269 -24.74 -15.63 14.66
CA VAL A 269 -24.72 -15.82 16.12
C VAL A 269 -23.42 -16.51 16.55
N VAL A 270 -23.03 -17.58 15.85
CA VAL A 270 -21.75 -18.27 16.10
C VAL A 270 -20.57 -17.30 15.91
N PHE A 271 -20.61 -16.47 14.87
CA PHE A 271 -19.60 -15.43 14.65
C PHE A 271 -19.59 -14.37 15.75
N GLY A 272 -20.76 -13.93 16.23
CA GLY A 272 -20.87 -13.02 17.36
C GLY A 272 -20.21 -13.60 18.62
N LEU A 273 -20.45 -14.88 18.90
CA LEU A 273 -19.84 -15.58 20.04
C LEU A 273 -18.31 -15.74 19.88
N ILE A 274 -17.82 -16.07 18.69
CA ILE A 274 -16.37 -16.14 18.39
C ILE A 274 -15.73 -14.76 18.48
N PHE A 275 -16.41 -13.72 18.03
CA PHE A 275 -15.91 -12.35 18.08
C PHE A 275 -15.82 -11.83 19.52
N VAL A 276 -16.82 -12.09 20.35
CA VAL A 276 -16.81 -11.74 21.79
C VAL A 276 -15.66 -12.46 22.52
N THR A 277 -15.42 -13.74 22.21
CA THR A 277 -14.30 -14.48 22.82
C THR A 277 -12.94 -14.01 22.31
N SER A 278 -12.84 -13.59 21.05
CA SER A 278 -11.64 -12.98 20.46
C SER A 278 -11.34 -11.58 20.99
N LEU A 279 -12.34 -10.81 21.41
CA LEU A 279 -12.13 -9.48 22.01
C LEU A 279 -11.44 -9.58 23.38
N ASN A 280 -11.70 -10.67 24.13
CA ASN A 280 -11.13 -10.88 25.46
C ASN A 280 -9.66 -11.37 25.42
N HIS A 281 -9.23 -11.91 24.29
CA HIS A 281 -7.83 -12.26 24.06
C HIS A 281 -7.39 -11.64 22.74
N PRO A 282 -6.75 -10.45 22.75
CA PRO A 282 -6.19 -9.89 21.53
C PRO A 282 -5.26 -10.96 20.97
N ILE A 283 -5.64 -11.53 19.83
CA ILE A 283 -4.84 -12.53 19.15
C ILE A 283 -3.61 -11.77 18.68
N MET A 284 -2.59 -11.72 19.53
CA MET A 284 -1.28 -11.21 19.20
C MET A 284 -0.70 -12.22 18.22
N LEU A 285 -1.13 -12.13 16.95
CA LEU A 285 -0.37 -12.60 15.80
C LEU A 285 0.89 -11.75 15.81
N LYS A 286 1.84 -12.10 16.69
CA LYS A 286 3.21 -11.62 16.64
C LYS A 286 3.60 -11.78 15.18
N ARG A 287 3.71 -10.66 14.46
CA ARG A 287 4.30 -10.66 13.12
C ARG A 287 5.65 -11.31 13.30
N TYR A 288 5.73 -12.60 12.95
CA TYR A 288 6.96 -13.35 13.00
C TYR A 288 7.82 -12.74 11.89
N SER A 289 8.50 -11.65 12.23
CA SER A 289 9.65 -11.18 11.50
C SER A 289 10.71 -12.24 11.77
N SER A 290 10.62 -13.37 11.07
CA SER A 290 11.77 -14.26 10.99
C SER A 290 12.84 -13.43 10.27
N SER A 291 13.73 -12.80 11.03
CA SER A 291 15.04 -12.44 10.50
C SER A 291 15.73 -13.77 10.24
N LYS A 292 15.39 -14.42 9.11
CA LYS A 292 16.19 -15.52 8.60
C LYS A 292 17.53 -14.90 8.25
N HIS A 293 18.46 -15.00 9.19
CA HIS A 293 19.86 -14.78 8.92
C HIS A 293 20.26 -15.93 8.00
N TYR A 294 20.40 -15.64 6.71
CA TYR A 294 21.05 -16.55 5.80
C TYR A 294 22.54 -16.54 6.16
N PRO A 295 23.11 -17.65 6.68
CA PRO A 295 24.54 -17.70 6.91
C PRO A 295 25.22 -17.61 5.55
N LEU A 296 25.96 -16.52 5.31
CA LEU A 296 26.84 -16.43 4.14
C LEU A 296 28.03 -17.37 4.37
N PRO A 297 28.55 -18.02 3.32
CA PRO A 297 29.78 -18.81 3.44
C PRO A 297 30.92 -17.95 4.02
N SER A 298 31.66 -18.48 5.00
CA SER A 298 32.64 -17.75 5.83
C SER A 298 33.73 -16.99 5.05
N HIS A 299 34.04 -17.43 3.84
CA HIS A 299 35.03 -16.81 2.96
C HIS A 299 34.49 -15.57 2.23
N HIS A 300 33.16 -15.39 2.11
CA HIS A 300 32.53 -14.22 1.50
C HIS A 300 32.24 -13.09 2.51
N GLU A 301 32.37 -13.35 3.81
CA GLU A 301 32.15 -12.33 4.85
C GLU A 301 33.39 -11.48 5.14
N ILE A 302 34.59 -11.98 4.82
CA ILE A 302 35.87 -11.32 5.15
C ILE A 302 36.19 -10.28 4.08
N LEU A 303 36.06 -9.00 4.43
CA LEU A 303 36.38 -7.89 3.54
C LEU A 303 37.88 -7.59 3.49
N LYS A 304 38.57 -7.70 4.63
CA LYS A 304 39.99 -7.37 4.76
C LYS A 304 40.62 -7.99 5.99
N THR A 305 41.69 -8.74 5.79
CA THR A 305 42.50 -9.39 6.82
C THR A 305 43.78 -8.57 7.08
N GLY A 306 44.16 -8.40 8.35
CA GLY A 306 45.39 -7.73 8.75
C GLY A 306 45.96 -8.36 10.03
N ARG A 307 47.23 -8.08 10.32
CA ARG A 307 48.03 -8.77 11.35
C ARG A 307 47.40 -8.84 12.75
N PHE A 308 46.59 -7.84 13.13
CA PHE A 308 45.90 -7.80 14.42
C PHE A 308 44.39 -7.51 14.30
N LYS A 309 43.83 -7.59 13.09
CA LYS A 309 42.45 -7.15 12.82
C LYS A 309 41.86 -7.85 11.60
N ILE A 310 40.67 -8.42 11.76
CA ILE A 310 39.87 -8.96 10.65
C ILE A 310 38.60 -8.13 10.53
N ASN A 311 38.33 -7.64 9.33
CA ASN A 311 37.12 -6.90 9.01
C ASN A 311 36.14 -7.81 8.28
N TYR A 312 34.99 -8.01 8.90
CA TYR A 312 33.85 -8.66 8.28
C TYR A 312 32.88 -7.61 7.72
N ILE A 313 31.89 -8.05 6.95
CA ILE A 313 30.80 -7.20 6.45
C ILE A 313 30.09 -6.45 7.58
N ASP A 314 29.77 -7.11 8.70
CA ASP A 314 28.94 -6.57 9.78
C ASP A 314 29.72 -6.21 11.06
N ARG A 315 30.97 -6.69 11.19
CA ARG A 315 31.77 -6.52 12.42
C ARG A 315 33.25 -6.36 12.15
N THR A 316 33.96 -5.93 13.16
CA THR A 316 35.41 -5.79 13.15
C THR A 316 35.98 -6.47 14.38
N CYS A 317 36.80 -7.49 14.17
CA CYS A 317 37.44 -8.23 15.26
C CYS A 317 38.90 -7.81 15.36
N ARG A 318 39.35 -7.51 16.59
CA ARG A 318 40.76 -7.23 16.90
C ARG A 318 41.34 -8.40 17.70
N PHE A 319 42.54 -8.78 17.33
CA PHE A 319 43.34 -9.81 17.98
C PHE A 319 44.26 -9.13 18.98
N ARG A 320 44.14 -9.46 20.26
CA ARG A 320 45.10 -9.01 21.28
C ARG A 320 46.26 -10.00 21.33
N LYS A 321 47.46 -9.51 21.68
CA LYS A 321 48.65 -10.36 21.88
C LYS A 321 48.43 -11.45 22.95
N SER A 322 47.45 -11.29 23.82
CA SER A 322 47.04 -12.26 24.85
C SER A 322 46.14 -13.40 24.33
N GLY A 323 45.99 -13.58 23.02
CA GLY A 323 45.11 -14.61 22.43
C GLY A 323 43.61 -14.30 22.46
N ASN A 324 43.18 -13.23 23.13
CA ASN A 324 41.76 -12.86 23.25
C ASN A 324 41.25 -12.09 22.03
N PHE A 325 40.05 -12.45 21.56
CA PHE A 325 39.36 -11.81 20.45
C PHE A 325 38.32 -10.82 20.97
N LYS A 326 38.35 -9.58 20.48
CA LYS A 326 37.28 -8.59 20.76
C LYS A 326 36.66 -8.12 19.45
N CYS A 327 35.41 -8.48 19.22
CA CYS A 327 34.64 -8.06 18.06
C CYS A 327 33.75 -6.87 18.41
N ARG A 328 33.81 -5.83 17.59
CA ARG A 328 32.91 -4.67 17.66
C ARG A 328 32.07 -4.64 16.39
N LYS A 329 30.75 -4.60 16.55
CA LYS A 329 29.83 -4.45 15.41
C LYS A 329 30.17 -3.15 14.69
N ARG A 330 30.33 -3.20 13.36
CA ARG A 330 30.46 -1.97 12.59
C ARG A 330 29.07 -1.32 12.55
N PRO A 331 28.96 0.01 12.67
CA PRO A 331 27.77 0.69 12.18
C PRO A 331 27.74 0.40 10.68
N SER A 332 26.97 -0.61 10.30
CA SER A 332 26.89 -1.04 8.92
C SER A 332 26.41 0.17 8.11
N LYS A 333 27.20 0.59 7.13
CA LYS A 333 26.70 1.49 6.09
C LYS A 333 25.48 0.88 5.36
N PHE A 334 25.34 -0.45 5.47
CA PHE A 334 24.18 -1.28 5.11
C PHE A 334 23.37 -1.68 6.36
N GLY A 335 22.86 -0.72 7.14
CA GLY A 335 22.09 -0.88 8.39
C GLY A 335 21.54 -2.29 8.75
N GLY A 336 22.34 -3.08 9.46
CA GLY A 336 21.85 -4.11 10.34
C GLY A 336 21.41 -3.50 11.67
N PRO A 337 20.60 -4.22 12.46
CA PRO A 337 20.09 -3.71 13.73
C PRO A 337 21.26 -3.43 14.68
N SER A 338 21.32 -2.19 15.18
CA SER A 338 22.05 -1.86 16.39
C SER A 338 21.41 -2.61 17.56
N ILE A 339 22.22 -3.34 18.33
CA ILE A 339 21.86 -3.66 19.72
C ILE A 339 22.01 -2.36 20.50
#